data_AF-A0AAD4XGS8-F1
#
_entry.id   AF-A0AAD4XGS8-F1
#
_cell.length_a   1.000
_cell.length_b   1.000
_cell.length_c   1.000
_cell.angle_alpha   90.00
_cell.angle_beta   90.00
_cell.angle_gamma   90.00
#
_symmetry.space_group_name_H-M   'P 1'
#
loop_
_entity.id
_entity.type
_entity.pdbx_description
1 polymer ?
#
loop_
_entity_poly.entity_id
_entity_poly.type
_entity_poly.pdbx_seq_one_letter_code
_entity_poly.pdbx_strand_id
1 'polypeptide(L)'
;MGLTGLRPSKSKDKKDKVAKKEQKFEKKVDFYSKVKDKVASLSANKTIAKKKNLRPRQKKLKAYDLTLLTEFLPEVKNPNQQAASTSLKLDCKSRQKLVEKETKQFKTVLNNAVFQMDPLAAIQKHLENTQPPPVEKPKQKLKKNGSKKRKSKTSSMAQSMDI
;
A
#
# COMPACT_ATOMS: atom_id res chain seq x y z
N MET A 1 -51.21 -20.35 65.64
CA MET A 1 -49.76 -20.20 65.37
C MET A 1 -49.58 -19.23 64.21
N GLY A 2 -49.19 -17.98 64.48
CA GLY A 2 -49.24 -16.92 63.49
C GLY A 2 -48.03 -15.99 63.52
N LEU A 3 -47.22 -16.10 62.46
CA LEU A 3 -46.50 -15.04 61.73
C LEU A 3 -45.34 -14.31 62.44
N THR A 4 -44.12 -14.86 62.31
CA THR A 4 -42.86 -14.10 62.36
C THR A 4 -42.64 -13.37 61.03
N GLY A 5 -43.16 -12.15 60.92
CA GLY A 5 -42.86 -11.21 59.84
C GLY A 5 -42.02 -10.05 60.35
N LEU A 6 -40.74 -10.29 60.67
CA LEU A 6 -39.80 -9.21 61.04
C LEU A 6 -39.50 -8.35 59.81
N ARG A 7 -40.13 -7.16 59.73
CA ARG A 7 -39.77 -6.10 58.76
C ARG A 7 -38.32 -5.64 59.00
N PRO A 8 -37.46 -5.55 57.98
CA PRO A 8 -36.18 -4.87 58.11
C PRO A 8 -36.38 -3.39 58.44
N SER A 9 -35.59 -2.87 59.40
CA SER A 9 -35.68 -1.48 59.81
C SER A 9 -35.09 -0.53 58.76
N LYS A 10 -35.87 0.46 58.33
CA LYS A 10 -35.49 1.47 57.31
C LYS A 10 -34.23 2.30 57.65
N SER A 11 -33.69 2.18 58.86
CA SER A 11 -32.48 2.87 59.29
C SER A 11 -31.19 2.21 58.78
N LYS A 12 -31.15 0.89 58.60
CA LYS A 12 -29.99 0.18 58.03
C LYS A 12 -29.81 0.51 56.54
N ASP A 13 -30.90 0.48 55.77
CA ASP A 13 -30.88 0.80 54.33
C ASP A 13 -30.38 2.22 54.02
N LYS A 14 -30.64 3.20 54.92
CA LYS A 14 -30.17 4.58 54.75
C LYS A 14 -28.66 4.69 54.95
N LYS A 15 -28.10 4.01 55.95
CA LYS A 15 -26.64 4.01 56.21
C LYS A 15 -25.87 3.36 55.06
N ASP A 16 -26.36 2.23 54.55
CA ASP A 16 -25.72 1.54 53.42
C ASP A 16 -25.79 2.36 52.12
N LYS A 17 -26.85 3.15 51.92
CA LYS A 17 -26.96 4.07 50.79
C LYS A 17 -25.98 5.24 50.89
N VAL A 18 -25.70 5.75 52.09
CA VAL A 18 -24.70 6.81 52.29
C VAL A 18 -23.30 6.26 52.06
N ALA A 19 -22.95 5.10 52.61
CA ALA A 19 -21.66 4.45 52.37
C ALA A 19 -21.41 4.16 50.88
N LYS A 20 -22.44 3.70 50.15
CA LYS A 20 -22.37 3.50 48.70
C LYS A 20 -22.20 4.80 47.90
N LYS A 21 -22.71 5.94 48.40
CA LYS A 21 -22.50 7.24 47.77
C LYS A 21 -21.07 7.74 48.01
N GLU A 22 -20.56 7.58 49.21
CA GLU A 22 -19.18 7.95 49.57
C GLU A 22 -18.17 7.14 48.74
N GLN A 23 -18.35 5.82 48.66
CA GLN A 23 -17.50 4.96 47.84
C GLN A 23 -17.53 5.35 46.34
N LYS A 24 -18.66 5.84 45.82
CA LYS A 24 -18.75 6.32 44.44
C LYS A 24 -18.03 7.65 44.25
N PHE A 25 -18.02 8.51 45.26
CA PHE A 25 -17.29 9.78 45.23
C PHE A 25 -15.78 9.51 45.25
N GLU A 26 -15.32 8.65 46.17
CA GLU A 26 -13.92 8.25 46.27
C GLU A 26 -13.41 7.63 44.95
N LYS A 27 -14.18 6.71 44.35
CA LYS A 27 -13.85 6.14 43.03
C LYS A 27 -13.72 7.19 41.92
N LYS A 28 -14.53 8.26 41.97
CA LYS A 28 -14.43 9.36 40.99
C LYS A 28 -13.16 10.18 41.24
N VAL A 29 -12.85 10.49 42.50
CA VAL A 29 -11.63 11.22 42.86
C VAL A 29 -10.40 10.43 42.40
N ASP A 30 -10.33 9.14 42.71
CA ASP A 30 -9.25 8.25 42.27
C ASP A 30 -9.10 8.19 40.75
N PHE A 31 -10.22 8.14 40.03
CA PHE A 31 -10.22 8.17 38.58
C PHE A 31 -9.62 9.47 38.04
N TYR A 32 -10.05 10.62 38.55
CA TYR A 32 -9.52 11.92 38.12
C TYR A 32 -8.04 12.08 38.44
N SER A 33 -7.58 11.60 39.61
CA SER A 33 -6.15 11.58 39.96
C SER A 33 -5.36 10.74 38.95
N LYS A 34 -5.80 9.50 38.68
CA LYS A 34 -5.14 8.61 37.70
C LYS A 34 -5.09 9.18 36.28
N VAL A 35 -6.15 9.88 35.86
CA VAL A 35 -6.19 10.55 34.55
C VAL A 35 -5.19 11.71 34.52
N LYS A 36 -5.15 12.55 35.56
CA LYS A 36 -4.19 13.66 35.66
C LYS A 36 -2.74 13.15 35.63
N ASP A 37 -2.42 12.10 36.40
CA ASP A 37 -1.08 11.52 36.46
C ASP A 37 -0.65 10.94 35.11
N LYS A 38 -1.54 10.21 34.43
CA LYS A 38 -1.26 9.69 33.09
C LYS A 38 -1.05 10.78 32.05
N VAL A 39 -1.85 11.85 32.09
CA VAL A 39 -1.70 12.99 31.18
C VAL A 39 -0.37 13.70 31.42
N ALA A 40 0.02 13.92 32.68
CA ALA A 40 1.31 14.51 33.04
C ALA A 40 2.51 13.63 32.61
N SER A 41 2.42 12.31 32.79
CA SER A 41 3.44 11.37 32.32
C SER A 41 3.57 11.38 30.78
N LEU A 42 2.44 11.39 30.06
CA LEU A 42 2.45 11.44 28.59
C LEU A 42 2.96 12.78 28.05
N SER A 43 2.67 13.91 28.72
CA SER A 43 3.17 15.22 28.30
C SER A 43 4.69 15.36 28.53
N ALA A 44 5.22 14.83 29.65
CA ALA A 44 6.65 14.77 29.92
C ALA A 44 7.43 13.91 28.90
N ASN A 45 6.85 12.78 28.47
CA ASN A 45 7.48 11.92 27.45
C ASN A 45 7.46 12.54 26.04
N LYS A 46 6.46 13.40 25.73
CA LYS A 46 6.39 14.11 24.44
C LYS A 46 7.48 15.17 24.27
N THR A 47 7.95 15.79 25.35
CA THR A 47 9.00 16.83 25.29
C THR A 47 10.41 16.23 25.22
N ILE A 48 10.62 15.00 25.72
CA ILE A 48 11.95 14.37 25.81
C ILE A 48 12.28 13.46 24.60
N ALA A 49 11.31 13.07 23.77
CA ALA A 49 11.51 12.13 22.66
C ALA A 49 12.02 12.72 21.32
N LYS A 50 12.76 13.83 21.34
CA LYS A 50 13.47 14.33 20.14
C LYS A 50 14.99 14.36 20.31
N LYS A 51 15.59 13.29 20.86
CA LYS A 51 16.98 12.94 20.49
C LYS A 51 16.98 12.37 19.07
N LYS A 52 17.01 13.28 18.09
CA LYS A 52 17.24 12.96 16.68
C LYS A 52 18.69 12.47 16.58
N ASN A 53 18.87 11.15 16.64
CA ASN A 53 20.12 10.51 16.24
C ASN A 53 20.28 10.71 14.73
N LEU A 54 20.81 11.87 14.34
CA LEU A 54 21.28 12.11 12.98
C LEU A 54 22.44 11.13 12.74
N ARG A 55 22.16 10.02 12.05
CA ARG A 55 23.17 9.07 11.60
C ARG A 55 24.23 9.84 10.78
N PRO A 56 25.53 9.83 11.13
CA PRO A 56 26.58 10.57 10.41
C PRO A 56 27.07 9.77 9.19
N ARG A 57 26.15 9.20 8.40
CA ARG A 57 26.48 8.54 7.14
C ARG A 57 25.61 9.10 6.03
N GLN A 58 25.85 10.36 5.68
CA GLN A 58 25.65 10.78 4.30
C GLN A 58 26.65 10.00 3.45
N LYS A 59 26.29 8.77 3.09
CA LYS A 59 26.94 8.10 1.95
C LYS A 59 26.74 9.06 0.78
N LYS A 60 27.84 9.54 0.18
CA LYS A 60 27.78 10.34 -1.05
C LYS A 60 27.11 9.47 -2.10
N LEU A 61 25.81 9.66 -2.29
CA LEU A 61 25.12 9.13 -3.45
C LEU A 61 25.78 9.81 -4.64
N LYS A 62 26.60 9.05 -5.37
CA LYS A 62 26.99 9.42 -6.72
C LYS A 62 25.68 9.43 -7.50
N ALA A 63 25.11 10.61 -7.70
CA ALA A 63 24.05 10.79 -8.66
C ALA A 63 24.69 10.53 -10.02
N TYR A 64 24.61 9.30 -10.50
CA TYR A 64 24.93 9.00 -11.88
C TYR A 64 23.95 9.80 -12.73
N ASP A 65 24.46 10.45 -13.78
CA ASP A 65 23.61 11.13 -14.74
C ASP A 65 22.82 10.06 -15.50
N LEU A 66 21.53 9.97 -15.21
CA LEU A 66 20.62 8.99 -15.80
C LEU A 66 19.99 9.50 -17.11
N THR A 67 20.44 10.64 -17.65
CA THR A 67 19.94 11.18 -18.92
C THR A 67 20.12 10.20 -20.08
N LEU A 68 21.16 9.37 -20.08
CA LEU A 68 21.35 8.34 -21.10
C LEU A 68 20.26 7.26 -21.07
N LEU A 69 19.62 7.00 -19.93
CA LEU A 69 18.54 6.00 -19.83
C LEU A 69 17.25 6.42 -20.56
N THR A 70 17.03 7.72 -20.77
CA THR A 70 15.83 8.18 -21.47
C THR A 70 15.88 7.91 -22.98
N GLU A 71 17.08 7.68 -23.54
CA GLU A 71 17.24 7.30 -24.94
C GLU A 71 16.84 5.84 -25.20
N PHE A 72 17.07 4.96 -24.23
CA PHE A 72 16.77 3.52 -24.36
C PHE A 72 15.34 3.15 -23.92
N LEU A 73 14.66 4.03 -23.18
CA LEU A 73 13.30 3.80 -22.74
C LEU A 73 12.29 4.45 -23.71
N PRO A 74 11.16 3.80 -23.99
CA PRO A 74 10.05 4.47 -24.67
C PRO A 74 9.68 5.75 -23.92
N GLU A 75 9.53 6.89 -24.62
CA GLU A 75 9.10 8.15 -24.01
C GLU A 75 7.73 7.99 -23.34
N VAL A 76 7.72 7.72 -22.03
CA VAL A 76 6.50 7.69 -21.23
C VAL A 76 6.06 9.13 -21.05
N LYS A 77 5.09 9.58 -21.87
CA LYS A 77 4.55 10.96 -21.89
C LYS A 77 3.95 11.41 -20.55
N ASN A 78 3.85 10.54 -19.54
CA ASN A 78 3.31 10.85 -18.22
C ASN A 78 4.14 10.16 -17.11
N PRO A 79 5.26 10.75 -16.65
CA PRO A 79 5.99 10.23 -15.49
C PRO A 79 5.15 10.25 -14.20
N ASN A 80 4.07 11.04 -14.17
CA ASN A 80 3.18 11.21 -13.02
C ASN A 80 2.06 10.15 -12.92
N GLN A 81 1.96 9.23 -13.88
CA GLN A 81 0.94 8.16 -13.88
C GLN A 81 1.46 6.84 -13.31
N GLN A 82 2.76 6.70 -13.11
CA GLN A 82 3.31 5.54 -12.40
C GLN A 82 3.11 5.74 -10.90
N ALA A 83 1.92 5.31 -10.48
CA ALA A 83 1.53 5.05 -9.11
C ALA A 83 1.95 6.16 -8.14
N ALA A 84 1.11 7.19 -8.03
CA ALA A 84 0.86 7.78 -6.73
C ALA A 84 0.81 6.61 -5.75
N SER A 85 1.84 6.50 -4.90
CA SER A 85 1.92 5.56 -3.80
C SER A 85 0.84 6.00 -2.81
N THR A 86 -0.42 5.84 -3.20
CA THR A 86 -1.52 5.89 -2.29
C THR A 86 -1.19 4.79 -1.32
N SER A 87 -0.90 5.16 -0.07
CA SER A 87 -1.02 4.23 1.03
C SER A 87 -2.43 3.65 0.92
N LEU A 88 -2.58 2.53 0.20
CA LEU A 88 -3.85 1.85 0.01
C LEU A 88 -4.18 1.34 1.41
N LYS A 89 -4.86 2.18 2.19
CA LYS A 89 -5.45 1.80 3.46
C LYS A 89 -6.55 0.80 3.12
N LEU A 90 -6.14 -0.44 2.91
CA LEU A 90 -7.04 -1.55 2.67
C LEU A 90 -7.78 -1.79 3.98
N ASP A 91 -9.10 -1.65 3.99
CA ASP A 91 -9.92 -2.11 5.09
C ASP A 91 -9.75 -3.63 5.29
N CYS A 92 -9.93 -4.15 6.50
CA CYS A 92 -9.82 -5.59 6.81
C CYS A 92 -10.65 -6.45 5.85
N LYS A 93 -11.87 -6.02 5.53
CA LYS A 93 -12.75 -6.70 4.55
C LYS A 93 -12.17 -6.68 3.14
N SER A 94 -11.54 -5.57 2.74
CA SER A 94 -10.91 -5.48 1.42
C SER A 94 -9.68 -6.39 1.31
N ARG A 95 -8.90 -6.53 2.39
CA ARG A 95 -7.77 -7.48 2.45
C ARG A 95 -8.24 -8.91 2.34
N GLN A 96 -9.31 -9.28 3.07
CA GLN A 96 -9.88 -10.62 2.97
C GLN A 96 -10.34 -10.94 1.54
N LYS A 97 -11.08 -10.02 0.91
CA LYS A 97 -11.50 -10.18 -0.50
C LYS A 97 -10.32 -10.30 -1.46
N LEU A 98 -9.24 -9.54 -1.21
CA LEU A 98 -8.01 -9.63 -2.00
C LEU A 98 -7.40 -11.03 -1.84
N VAL A 99 -7.21 -11.50 -0.61
CA VAL A 99 -6.69 -12.84 -0.33
C VAL A 99 -7.54 -13.92 -1.00
N GLU A 100 -8.86 -13.84 -0.92
CA GLU A 100 -9.75 -14.80 -1.58
C GLU A 100 -9.58 -14.82 -3.11
N LYS A 101 -9.43 -13.65 -3.74
CA LYS A 101 -9.19 -13.54 -5.18
C LYS A 101 -7.84 -14.13 -5.58
N GLU A 102 -6.78 -13.70 -4.91
CA GLU A 102 -5.41 -14.20 -5.17
C GLU A 102 -5.31 -15.70 -4.94
N THR A 103 -5.92 -16.22 -3.86
CA THR A 103 -5.93 -17.65 -3.56
C THR A 103 -6.65 -18.45 -4.64
N LYS A 104 -7.76 -17.93 -5.17
CA LYS A 104 -8.47 -18.58 -6.30
C LYS A 104 -7.60 -18.59 -7.56
N GLN A 105 -6.99 -17.46 -7.91
CA GLN A 105 -6.09 -17.38 -9.07
C GLN A 105 -4.90 -18.32 -8.92
N PHE A 106 -4.27 -18.34 -7.75
CA PHE A 106 -3.15 -19.23 -7.49
C PHE A 106 -3.53 -20.71 -7.64
N LYS A 107 -4.68 -21.12 -7.09
CA LYS A 107 -5.20 -22.49 -7.29
C LYS A 107 -5.43 -22.82 -8.77
N THR A 108 -5.93 -21.86 -9.56
CA THR A 108 -6.12 -22.10 -11.00
C THR A 108 -4.80 -22.32 -11.75
N VAL A 109 -3.73 -21.61 -11.37
CA VAL A 109 -2.40 -21.81 -11.96
C VAL A 109 -1.83 -23.18 -11.55
N LEU A 110 -1.93 -23.54 -10.27
CA LEU A 110 -1.44 -24.84 -9.77
C LEU A 110 -2.17 -26.03 -10.39
N ASN A 111 -3.47 -25.89 -10.67
CA ASN A 111 -4.28 -26.95 -11.28
C ASN A 111 -4.15 -27.00 -12.82
N ASN A 112 -3.37 -26.10 -13.43
CA ASN A 112 -3.18 -26.09 -14.88
C ASN A 112 -2.18 -27.17 -15.31
N ALA A 113 -2.60 -28.11 -16.15
CA ALA A 113 -1.76 -29.20 -16.63
C ALA A 113 -0.49 -28.70 -17.34
N VAL A 114 -0.57 -27.61 -18.11
CA VAL A 114 0.59 -27.04 -18.80
C VAL A 114 1.62 -26.52 -17.81
N PHE A 115 1.15 -25.90 -16.72
CA PHE A 115 2.01 -25.38 -15.65
C PHE A 115 2.64 -26.49 -14.81
N GLN A 116 1.94 -27.61 -14.61
CA GLN A 116 2.47 -28.79 -13.92
C GLN A 116 3.56 -29.51 -14.71
N MET A 117 3.45 -29.54 -16.04
CA MET A 117 4.44 -30.15 -16.92
C MET A 117 5.69 -29.29 -17.08
N ASP A 118 5.53 -28.02 -17.45
CA ASP A 118 6.64 -27.06 -17.60
C ASP A 118 6.20 -25.66 -17.13
N PRO A 119 6.55 -25.27 -15.89
CA PRO A 119 6.14 -23.98 -15.35
C PRO A 119 6.79 -22.81 -16.09
N LEU A 120 8.00 -22.96 -16.63
CA LEU A 120 8.71 -21.87 -17.31
C LEU A 120 8.07 -21.58 -18.67
N ALA A 121 7.82 -22.61 -19.47
CA ALA A 121 7.13 -22.46 -20.75
C ALA A 121 5.70 -21.95 -20.57
N ALA A 122 4.99 -22.42 -19.53
CA ALA A 122 3.65 -21.93 -19.21
C ALA A 122 3.63 -20.43 -18.88
N ILE A 123 4.62 -19.94 -18.11
CA ILE A 123 4.77 -18.52 -17.80
C ILE A 123 5.10 -17.72 -19.07
N GLN A 124 6.05 -18.18 -19.89
CA GLN A 124 6.39 -17.50 -21.15
C GLN A 124 5.17 -17.35 -22.06
N LYS A 125 4.44 -18.44 -22.29
CA LYS A 125 3.20 -18.43 -23.07
C LYS A 125 2.15 -17.50 -22.48
N HIS A 126 2.01 -17.46 -21.15
CA HIS A 126 1.07 -16.55 -20.50
C HIS A 126 1.47 -15.08 -20.71
N LEU A 127 2.75 -14.75 -20.58
CA LEU A 127 3.27 -13.41 -20.83
C LEU A 127 3.04 -12.98 -22.28
N GLU A 128 3.33 -13.86 -23.25
CA GLU A 128 3.08 -13.57 -24.67
C GLU A 128 1.60 -13.27 -24.95
N ASN A 129 0.67 -14.03 -24.35
CA ASN A 129 -0.76 -13.84 -24.56
C ASN A 129 -1.35 -12.63 -23.84
N THR A 130 -0.74 -12.20 -22.73
CA THR A 130 -1.24 -11.08 -21.90
C THR A 130 -0.53 -9.78 -22.16
N GLN A 131 0.53 -9.79 -22.97
CA GLN A 131 1.16 -8.55 -23.42
C GLN A 131 0.15 -7.73 -24.24
N PRO A 132 -0.02 -6.44 -23.94
CA PRO A 132 -0.84 -5.57 -24.77
C PRO A 132 -0.26 -5.57 -26.18
N PRO A 133 -1.10 -5.52 -27.23
CA PRO A 133 -0.62 -5.46 -28.60
C PRO A 133 0.35 -4.27 -28.72
N PRO A 134 1.48 -4.45 -29.41
CA PRO A 134 2.44 -3.38 -29.57
C PRO A 134 1.71 -2.19 -30.17
N VAL A 135 1.88 -1.02 -29.53
CA VAL A 135 1.40 0.26 -30.06
C VAL A 135 2.06 0.42 -31.42
N GLU A 136 1.32 0.12 -32.49
CA GLU A 136 1.77 0.41 -33.85
C GLU A 136 2.10 1.91 -33.86
N LYS A 137 3.39 2.23 -34.01
CA LYS A 137 3.84 3.60 -34.23
C LYS A 137 2.96 4.16 -35.36
N PRO A 138 2.25 5.29 -35.18
CA PRO A 138 1.39 5.82 -36.21
C PRO A 138 2.23 5.95 -37.48
N LYS A 139 1.85 5.20 -38.52
CA LYS A 139 2.46 5.32 -39.85
C LYS A 139 2.39 6.80 -40.20
N GLN A 140 3.53 7.48 -40.17
CA GLN A 140 3.63 8.86 -40.59
C GLN A 140 3.10 8.91 -42.02
N LYS A 141 1.91 9.48 -42.20
CA LYS A 141 1.39 9.79 -43.53
C LYS A 141 2.33 10.85 -44.10
N LEU A 142 3.24 10.45 -44.98
CA LEU A 142 4.00 11.38 -45.80
C LEU A 142 2.99 12.26 -46.56
N LYS A 143 2.86 13.53 -46.15
CA LYS A 143 2.24 14.53 -47.00
C LYS A 143 3.20 14.83 -48.13
N LYS A 144 2.93 14.23 -49.29
CA LYS A 144 3.69 14.46 -50.52
C LYS A 144 3.23 15.76 -51.15
N ASN A 145 3.83 16.87 -50.74
CA ASN A 145 3.77 18.12 -51.48
C ASN A 145 4.96 18.17 -52.44
N GLY A 146 4.67 18.46 -53.70
CA GLY A 146 5.53 18.14 -54.83
C GLY A 146 6.79 19.00 -54.97
N SER A 147 7.81 18.40 -55.59
CA SER A 147 8.60 19.05 -56.63
C SER A 147 9.21 17.98 -57.54
N LYS A 148 9.13 18.22 -58.85
CA LYS A 148 9.71 17.38 -59.90
C LYS A 148 11.23 17.57 -59.92
N LYS A 149 12.02 16.49 -59.85
CA LYS A 149 13.25 16.35 -60.67
C LYS A 149 13.68 14.88 -60.80
N ARG A 150 14.24 14.56 -61.97
CA ARG A 150 14.36 13.24 -62.59
C ARG A 150 15.70 12.53 -62.28
N LYS A 151 15.61 11.18 -62.30
CA LYS A 151 16.51 10.14 -62.87
C LYS A 151 17.73 9.61 -62.08
N SER A 152 17.71 8.26 -61.94
CA SER A 152 18.81 7.25 -61.83
C SER A 152 19.74 7.32 -60.60
N LYS A 153 20.20 6.25 -59.97
CA LYS A 153 20.53 4.88 -60.41
C LYS A 153 20.57 3.94 -59.18
N THR A 154 20.38 2.64 -59.42
CA THR A 154 20.52 1.47 -58.54
C THR A 154 21.86 1.41 -57.79
N SER A 155 21.86 0.96 -56.52
CA SER A 155 22.52 -0.29 -56.09
C SER A 155 22.49 -0.49 -54.57
N SER A 156 22.22 -1.74 -54.19
CA SER A 156 22.30 -2.39 -52.90
C SER A 156 23.53 -2.07 -52.03
N MET A 157 23.33 -2.00 -50.71
CA MET A 157 24.26 -2.62 -49.78
C MET A 157 23.53 -3.05 -48.51
N ALA A 158 23.32 -4.36 -48.39
CA ALA A 158 23.02 -5.01 -47.13
C ALA A 158 24.27 -4.93 -46.25
N GLN A 159 24.10 -4.54 -44.99
CA GLN A 159 25.13 -4.75 -43.98
C GLN A 159 24.59 -5.76 -42.98
N SER A 160 25.15 -6.97 -43.08
CA SER A 160 25.15 -8.00 -42.05
C SER A 160 25.69 -7.39 -40.75
N MET A 161 25.01 -7.62 -39.64
CA MET A 161 25.61 -7.46 -38.32
C MET A 161 25.57 -8.82 -37.63
N ASP A 162 26.73 -9.46 -37.60
CA ASP A 162 27.04 -10.52 -36.64
C ASP A 162 27.48 -9.85 -35.33
N ILE A 163 26.77 -10.15 -34.23
CA ILE A 163 27.22 -10.23 -32.83
C ILE A 163 26.26 -11.18 -32.12
#